data_AF-A0A1K2IX94-F1
#
_entry.id   AF-A0A1K2IX94-F1
#
_cell.length_a   1.000
_cell.length_b   1.000
_cell.length_c   1.000
_cell.angle_alpha   90.00
_cell.angle_beta   90.00
_cell.angle_gamma   90.00
#
_symmetry.space_group_name_H-M   'P 1'
#
loop_
_entity.id
_entity.type
_entity.pdbx_description
1 polymer ?
#
loop_
_entity_poly.entity_id
_entity_poly.type
_entity_poly.pdbx_seq_one_letter_code
_entity_poly.pdbx_strand_id
1 'polypeptide(L)'
;MHLDDEEKIIVSLFYMDKILDLLKFSINEKLLWIKNSNDAFKKEFNADKKLNSQLDKRYRLFKPKYVDFLESEDFLEFRENMKSHCLELEPTLENIILKSSSLQDFFQSIFHMNINRMFVSNQRLFEMIIYDYLFRYYKTISFHEFK
;
A
#
# COMPACT_ATOMS: atom_id res chain seq x y z
N MET A 1 11.49 -8.21 -17.08
CA MET A 1 10.02 -8.16 -17.16
C MET A 1 9.62 -6.71 -17.05
N HIS A 2 9.03 -6.11 -18.09
CA HIS A 2 8.49 -4.76 -18.00
C HIS A 2 7.06 -4.88 -17.47
N LEU A 3 6.88 -4.64 -16.17
CA LEU A 3 5.55 -4.58 -15.58
C LEU A 3 4.80 -3.38 -16.16
N ASP A 4 3.52 -3.55 -16.48
CA ASP A 4 2.66 -2.42 -16.78
C ASP A 4 2.32 -1.61 -15.51
N ASP A 5 1.68 -0.46 -15.68
CA ASP A 5 1.39 0.41 -14.52
C ASP A 5 0.38 -0.19 -13.54
N GLU A 6 -0.50 -1.08 -13.97
CA GLU A 6 -1.45 -1.74 -13.09
C GLU A 6 -0.78 -2.85 -12.28
N GLU A 7 0.06 -3.67 -12.91
CA GLU A 7 0.90 -4.67 -12.25
C GLU A 7 1.83 -4.00 -11.22
N LYS A 8 2.42 -2.85 -11.56
CA LYS A 8 3.21 -2.05 -10.61
C LYS A 8 2.40 -1.60 -9.40
N ILE A 9 1.15 -1.17 -9.59
CA ILE A 9 0.26 -0.80 -8.47
C ILE A 9 -0.02 -2.02 -7.59
N ILE A 10 -0.28 -3.20 -8.18
CA ILE A 10 -0.50 -4.45 -7.44
C ILE A 10 0.73 -4.76 -6.57
N VAL A 11 1.92 -4.78 -7.18
CA VAL A 11 3.18 -5.11 -6.50
C VAL A 11 3.51 -4.08 -5.41
N SER A 12 3.37 -2.78 -5.69
CA SER A 12 3.61 -1.73 -4.70
C SER A 12 2.62 -1.80 -3.54
N LEU A 13 1.34 -2.04 -3.81
CA LEU A 13 0.33 -2.15 -2.76
C LEU A 13 0.58 -3.36 -1.85
N PHE A 14 0.93 -4.52 -2.45
CA PHE A 14 1.30 -5.72 -1.70
C PHE A 14 2.57 -5.50 -0.85
N TYR A 15 3.61 -4.90 -1.44
CA TYR A 15 4.85 -4.58 -0.73
C TYR A 15 4.58 -3.66 0.47
N MET A 16 3.79 -2.60 0.28
CA MET A 16 3.44 -1.68 1.36
C MET A 16 2.67 -2.38 2.48
N ASP A 17 1.73 -3.27 2.16
CA ASP A 17 1.04 -4.09 3.15
C ASP A 17 2.00 -5.00 3.93
N LYS A 18 2.92 -5.70 3.25
CA LYS A 18 3.91 -6.56 3.92
C LYS A 18 4.88 -5.76 4.79
N ILE A 19 5.31 -4.58 4.36
CA ILE A 19 6.14 -3.69 5.19
C ILE A 19 5.38 -3.21 6.43
N LEU A 20 4.06 -2.95 6.33
CA LEU A 20 3.23 -2.62 7.48
C LEU A 20 2.97 -3.81 8.41
N ASP A 21 2.97 -5.06 7.91
CA ASP A 21 2.90 -6.25 8.76
C ASP A 21 4.07 -6.32 9.75
N LEU A 22 5.25 -5.81 9.36
CA LEU A 22 6.44 -5.79 10.22
C LEU A 22 6.28 -4.86 11.43
N LEU A 23 5.34 -3.91 11.37
CA LEU A 23 4.97 -3.08 12.53
C LEU A 23 4.09 -3.82 13.54
N LYS A 24 3.64 -5.04 13.22
CA LYS A 24 2.76 -5.87 14.07
C LYS A 24 1.44 -5.17 14.40
N PHE A 25 1.00 -4.27 13.52
CA PHE A 25 -0.26 -3.55 13.63
C PHE A 25 -1.45 -4.43 13.26
N SER A 26 -2.53 -4.29 14.02
CA SER A 26 -3.86 -4.77 13.63
C SER A 26 -4.35 -4.08 12.34
N ILE A 27 -5.35 -4.67 11.68
CA ILE A 27 -5.94 -4.07 10.48
C ILE A 27 -6.51 -2.67 10.75
N ASN A 28 -7.03 -2.42 11.96
CA ASN A 28 -7.59 -1.14 12.35
C ASN A 28 -6.50 -0.07 12.54
N GLU A 29 -5.36 -0.46 13.12
CA GLU A 29 -4.19 0.42 13.24
C GLU A 29 -3.62 0.75 11.86
N LYS A 30 -3.47 -0.26 10.99
CA LYS A 30 -3.08 -0.04 9.58
C LYS A 30 -4.04 0.88 8.84
N LEU A 31 -5.35 0.70 9.04
CA LEU A 31 -6.37 1.55 8.43
C LEU A 31 -6.22 3.01 8.89
N LEU A 32 -6.04 3.25 10.19
CA LEU A 32 -5.83 4.58 10.74
C LEU A 32 -4.54 5.22 10.22
N TRP A 33 -3.46 4.43 10.15
CA TRP A 33 -2.15 4.86 9.65
C TRP A 33 -2.20 5.34 8.20
N ILE A 34 -2.85 4.54 7.35
CA ILE A 34 -3.01 4.86 5.93
C ILE A 34 -4.01 6.00 5.72
N LYS A 35 -5.04 6.12 6.56
CA LYS A 35 -6.04 7.19 6.47
C LYS A 35 -5.38 8.57 6.52
N ASN A 36 -4.45 8.80 7.45
CA ASN A 36 -3.79 10.09 7.60
C ASN A 36 -3.04 10.50 6.33
N SER A 37 -2.30 9.56 5.73
CA SER A 37 -1.58 9.79 4.48
C SER A 37 -2.54 10.01 3.32
N ASN A 38 -3.59 9.18 3.20
CA ASN A 38 -4.62 9.33 2.16
C ASN A 38 -5.32 10.69 2.23
N ASP A 39 -5.70 11.15 3.43
CA ASP A 39 -6.33 12.45 3.63
C ASP A 39 -5.40 13.61 3.23
N ALA A 40 -4.10 13.50 3.54
CA ALA A 40 -3.10 14.47 3.13
C ALA A 40 -2.96 14.55 1.60
N PHE A 41 -2.89 13.42 0.91
CA PHE A 41 -2.88 13.38 -0.56
C PHE A 41 -4.17 13.93 -1.16
N LYS A 42 -5.32 13.59 -0.60
CA LYS A 42 -6.60 14.14 -1.07
C LYS A 42 -6.64 15.65 -0.94
N LYS A 43 -6.07 16.21 0.14
CA LYS A 43 -5.94 17.65 0.29
C LYS A 43 -4.97 18.25 -0.74
N GLU A 44 -3.81 17.63 -0.95
CA GLU A 44 -2.80 18.08 -1.92
C GLU A 44 -3.35 18.13 -3.36
N PHE A 45 -4.07 17.10 -3.78
CA PHE A 45 -4.67 17.00 -5.11
C PHE A 45 -6.01 17.73 -5.24
N ASN A 46 -6.42 18.49 -4.21
CA ASN A 46 -7.71 19.17 -4.15
C ASN A 46 -8.88 18.22 -4.50
N ALA A 47 -8.86 17.03 -3.91
CA ALA A 47 -9.78 15.95 -4.22
C ALA A 47 -11.22 16.37 -3.96
N ASP A 48 -11.97 16.54 -5.05
CA ASP A 48 -13.38 16.83 -5.02
C ASP A 48 -14.21 15.54 -5.13
N LYS A 49 -15.54 15.69 -5.21
CA LYS A 49 -16.44 14.54 -5.42
C LYS A 49 -16.15 13.80 -6.72
N LYS A 50 -15.66 14.51 -7.76
CA LYS A 50 -15.37 13.94 -9.07
C LYS A 50 -14.12 13.05 -9.01
N LEU A 51 -13.02 13.51 -8.42
CA LEU A 51 -11.80 12.72 -8.25
C LEU A 51 -12.07 11.49 -7.40
N ASN A 52 -12.78 11.64 -6.27
CA ASN A 52 -13.16 10.51 -5.43
C ASN A 52 -14.01 9.47 -6.19
N SER A 53 -14.94 9.93 -7.06
CA SER A 53 -15.73 9.04 -7.90
C SER A 53 -14.88 8.31 -8.95
N GLN A 54 -13.88 8.98 -9.53
CA GLN A 54 -12.95 8.35 -10.47
C GLN A 54 -12.08 7.29 -9.78
N LEU A 55 -11.50 7.61 -8.62
CA LEU A 55 -10.74 6.67 -7.82
C LEU A 55 -11.57 5.45 -7.43
N ASP A 56 -12.81 5.65 -7.01
CA ASP A 56 -13.73 4.57 -6.66
C ASP A 56 -14.06 3.65 -7.85
N LYS A 57 -14.30 4.22 -9.04
CA LYS A 57 -14.48 3.44 -10.27
C LYS A 57 -13.24 2.64 -10.63
N ARG A 58 -12.06 3.25 -10.57
CA ARG A 58 -10.79 2.58 -10.89
C ARG A 58 -10.46 1.48 -9.88
N TYR A 59 -10.69 1.72 -8.58
CA TYR A 59 -10.52 0.72 -7.54
C TYR A 59 -11.42 -0.51 -7.74
N ARG A 60 -12.67 -0.31 -8.16
CA ARG A 60 -13.58 -1.45 -8.45
C ARG A 60 -13.10 -2.35 -9.58
N LEU A 61 -12.37 -1.80 -10.55
CA LEU A 61 -11.75 -2.59 -11.64
C LEU A 61 -10.43 -3.24 -11.20
N PHE A 62 -9.68 -2.55 -10.34
CA PHE A 62 -8.42 -3.03 -9.77
C PHE A 62 -8.62 -4.18 -8.77
N LYS A 63 -9.61 -4.07 -7.88
CA LYS A 63 -9.80 -4.97 -6.74
C LYS A 63 -9.85 -6.46 -7.13
N PRO A 64 -10.61 -6.90 -8.16
CA PRO A 64 -10.61 -8.30 -8.55
C PRO A 64 -9.24 -8.83 -8.97
N LYS A 65 -8.44 -8.02 -9.67
CA LYS A 65 -7.07 -8.37 -10.09
C LYS A 65 -6.12 -8.45 -8.90
N TYR A 66 -6.28 -7.55 -7.94
CA TYR A 66 -5.50 -7.59 -6.71
C TYR A 66 -5.84 -8.81 -5.86
N VAL A 67 -7.12 -9.18 -5.75
CA VAL A 67 -7.56 -10.40 -5.05
C VAL A 67 -7.04 -11.64 -5.77
N ASP A 68 -7.13 -11.70 -7.09
CA ASP A 68 -6.54 -12.78 -7.90
C ASP A 68 -5.02 -12.89 -7.66
N PHE A 69 -4.31 -11.77 -7.65
CA PHE A 69 -2.89 -11.73 -7.28
C PHE A 69 -2.63 -12.27 -5.88
N LEU A 70 -3.52 -12.09 -4.90
CA LEU A 70 -3.34 -12.58 -3.54
C LEU A 70 -3.63 -14.08 -3.39
N GLU A 71 -4.60 -14.60 -4.14
CA GLU A 71 -5.18 -15.95 -3.94
C GLU A 71 -4.69 -16.97 -4.97
N SER A 72 -4.34 -16.55 -6.19
CA SER A 72 -3.93 -17.47 -7.25
C SER A 72 -2.57 -18.13 -6.96
N GLU A 73 -2.47 -19.42 -7.26
CA GLU A 73 -1.22 -20.18 -7.18
C GLU A 73 -0.17 -19.71 -8.19
N ASP A 74 -0.60 -19.10 -9.31
CA ASP A 74 0.29 -18.61 -10.36
C ASP A 74 1.26 -17.52 -9.84
N PHE A 75 0.87 -16.80 -8.80
CA PHE A 75 1.69 -15.76 -8.17
C PHE A 75 2.27 -16.19 -6.82
N LEU A 76 2.12 -17.44 -6.38
CA LEU A 76 2.57 -17.89 -5.07
C LEU A 76 4.07 -17.67 -4.87
N GLU A 77 4.90 -18.17 -5.79
CA GLU A 77 6.36 -18.02 -5.70
C GLU A 77 6.77 -16.55 -5.64
N PHE A 78 6.14 -15.71 -6.46
CA PHE A 78 6.41 -14.27 -6.48
C PHE A 78 6.06 -13.61 -5.14
N ARG A 79 4.88 -13.93 -4.57
CA ARG A 79 4.45 -13.42 -3.26
C ARG A 79 5.37 -13.88 -2.14
N GLU A 80 5.76 -15.15 -2.11
CA GLU A 80 6.64 -15.70 -1.08
C GLU A 80 8.03 -15.08 -1.16
N ASN A 81 8.60 -14.93 -2.36
CA ASN A 81 9.88 -14.23 -2.53
C ASN A 81 9.83 -12.79 -2.00
N MET A 82 8.74 -12.06 -2.26
CA MET A 82 8.55 -10.71 -1.71
C MET A 82 8.40 -10.72 -0.18
N LYS A 83 7.64 -11.67 0.37
CA LYS A 83 7.49 -11.82 1.83
C LYS A 83 8.83 -12.11 2.49
N SER A 84 9.60 -13.06 1.96
CA SER A 84 10.93 -13.39 2.47
C SER A 84 11.84 -12.17 2.44
N HIS A 85 11.85 -11.41 1.34
CA HIS A 85 12.61 -10.17 1.26
C HIS A 85 12.17 -9.14 2.32
N CYS A 86 10.86 -8.97 2.56
CA CYS A 86 10.37 -8.09 3.62
C CYS A 86 10.80 -8.56 5.01
N LEU A 87 10.78 -9.87 5.28
CA LEU A 87 11.20 -10.44 6.57
C LEU A 87 12.69 -10.24 6.83
N GLU A 88 13.54 -10.27 5.80
CA GLU A 88 14.96 -9.94 5.95
C GLU A 88 15.19 -8.49 6.46
N LEU A 89 14.21 -7.60 6.25
CA LEU A 89 14.26 -6.22 6.74
C LEU A 89 13.84 -6.12 8.22
N GLU A 90 13.18 -7.13 8.80
CA GLU A 90 12.60 -7.07 10.15
C GLU A 90 13.63 -6.67 11.22
N PRO A 91 14.83 -7.29 11.34
CA PRO A 91 15.79 -6.92 12.38
C PRO A 91 16.29 -5.47 12.24
N THR A 92 16.40 -4.99 11.00
CA THR A 92 16.79 -3.60 10.74
C THR A 92 15.67 -2.64 11.12
N LEU A 93 14.43 -2.97 10.77
CA LEU A 93 13.26 -2.17 11.09
C LEU A 93 13.00 -2.12 12.58
N GLU A 94 13.12 -3.23 13.32
CA GLU A 94 12.98 -3.25 14.78
C GLU A 94 13.97 -2.29 15.45
N ASN A 95 15.23 -2.29 15.01
CA ASN A 95 16.23 -1.34 15.51
C ASN A 95 15.89 0.12 15.21
N ILE A 96 15.30 0.41 14.03
CA ILE A 96 14.86 1.75 13.66
C ILE A 96 13.62 2.16 14.48
N ILE A 97 12.69 1.23 14.69
CA ILE A 97 11.46 1.47 15.45
C ILE A 97 11.77 1.89 16.88
N LEU A 98 12.74 1.24 17.51
CA LEU A 98 13.19 1.58 18.86
C LEU A 98 13.87 2.96 18.96
N LYS A 99 14.39 3.50 17.86
CA LYS A 99 15.20 4.73 17.83
C LYS A 99 14.47 5.91 17.19
N SER A 100 13.40 5.68 16.44
CA SER A 100 12.71 6.71 15.68
C SER A 100 11.73 7.49 16.57
N SER A 101 11.80 8.82 16.49
CA SER A 101 10.82 9.71 17.11
C SER A 101 9.51 9.81 16.33
N SER A 102 9.52 9.43 15.03
CA SER A 102 8.35 9.43 14.16
C SER A 102 8.41 8.26 13.18
N LEU A 103 7.74 7.16 13.55
CA LEU A 103 7.57 6.00 12.68
C LEU A 103 6.78 6.33 11.42
N GLN A 104 5.80 7.22 11.52
CA GLN A 104 4.97 7.62 10.39
C GLN A 104 5.81 8.21 9.26
N ASP A 105 6.67 9.18 9.56
CA ASP A 105 7.48 9.88 8.56
C ASP A 105 8.52 8.94 7.91
N PHE A 106 9.06 8.02 8.70
CA PHE A 106 10.00 7.02 8.21
C PHE A 106 9.34 6.06 7.21
N PHE A 107 8.18 5.50 7.53
CA PHE A 107 7.46 4.59 6.63
C PHE A 107 6.90 5.33 5.41
N GLN A 108 6.43 6.57 5.56
CA GLN A 108 6.09 7.41 4.43
C GLN A 108 7.29 7.57 3.49
N SER A 109 8.49 7.83 4.01
CA SER A 109 9.72 7.90 3.21
C SER A 109 10.05 6.58 2.49
N ILE A 110 9.86 5.43 3.14
CA ILE A 110 10.02 4.11 2.49
C ILE A 110 9.04 3.96 1.32
N PHE A 111 7.77 4.33 1.53
CA PHE A 111 6.73 4.23 0.50
C PHE A 111 6.99 5.19 -0.67
N HIS A 112 7.35 6.45 -0.37
CA HIS A 112 7.80 7.44 -1.36
C HIS A 112 8.93 6.88 -2.22
N MET A 113 9.96 6.28 -1.58
CA MET A 113 11.12 5.73 -2.29
C MET A 113 10.79 4.47 -3.09
N ASN A 114 9.89 3.61 -2.61
CA ASN A 114 9.41 2.45 -3.37
C ASN A 114 8.71 2.90 -4.66
N ILE A 115 7.81 3.87 -4.56
CA ILE A 115 7.03 4.39 -5.69
C ILE A 115 7.95 5.11 -6.67
N ASN A 116 8.92 5.90 -6.20
CA ASN A 116 9.90 6.56 -7.05
C ASN A 116 10.77 5.58 -7.85
N ARG A 117 11.02 4.38 -7.33
CA ARG A 117 11.73 3.31 -8.04
C ARG A 117 10.82 2.57 -9.02
N MET A 118 9.55 2.41 -8.68
CA MET A 118 8.59 1.63 -9.47
C MET A 118 8.07 2.40 -10.69
N PHE A 119 7.84 3.71 -10.56
CA PHE A 119 7.24 4.55 -11.60
C PHE A 119 8.24 5.58 -12.14
N VAL A 120 8.38 5.62 -13.46
CA VAL A 120 9.30 6.55 -14.16
C VAL A 120 8.75 7.98 -14.22
N SER A 121 7.43 8.14 -14.18
CA SER A 121 6.75 9.44 -14.19
C SER A 121 5.47 9.39 -13.35
N ASN A 122 4.92 10.56 -13.03
CA ASN A 122 3.67 10.72 -12.26
C ASN A 122 3.71 10.01 -10.88
N GLN A 123 4.88 9.93 -10.26
CA GLN A 123 5.11 9.20 -9.01
C GLN A 123 4.13 9.64 -7.91
N ARG A 124 3.95 10.96 -7.74
CA ARG A 124 3.03 11.53 -6.74
C ARG A 124 1.56 11.15 -6.98
N LEU A 125 1.16 11.02 -8.25
CA LEU A 125 -0.19 10.58 -8.62
C LEU A 125 -0.38 9.09 -8.30
N PHE A 126 0.57 8.25 -8.70
CA PHE A 126 0.54 6.81 -8.38
C PHE A 126 0.56 6.58 -6.87
N GLU A 127 1.30 7.40 -6.14
CA GLU A 127 1.32 7.36 -4.70
C GLU A 127 -0.03 7.64 -4.08
N MET A 128 -0.71 8.72 -4.47
CA MET A 128 -2.08 8.98 -4.05
C MET A 128 -3.00 7.79 -4.36
N ILE A 129 -2.88 7.21 -5.55
CA ILE A 129 -3.70 6.05 -5.97
C ILE A 129 -3.45 4.85 -5.04
N ILE A 130 -2.18 4.52 -4.77
CA ILE A 130 -1.82 3.38 -3.91
C ILE A 130 -2.31 3.61 -2.48
N TYR A 131 -2.14 4.81 -1.90
CA TYR A 131 -2.70 5.13 -0.58
C TYR A 131 -4.23 5.03 -0.54
N ASP A 132 -4.94 5.54 -1.56
CA ASP A 132 -6.41 5.45 -1.61
C ASP A 132 -6.88 4.00 -1.78
N TYR A 133 -6.18 3.19 -2.58
CA TYR A 133 -6.50 1.77 -2.78
C TYR A 133 -6.23 0.94 -1.52
N LEU A 134 -5.08 1.16 -0.87
CA LEU A 134 -4.73 0.49 0.38
C LEU A 134 -5.73 0.85 1.50
N PHE A 135 -6.15 2.12 1.58
CA PHE A 135 -7.19 2.57 2.50
C PHE A 135 -8.52 1.83 2.27
N ARG A 136 -8.97 1.72 1.02
CA ARG A 136 -10.22 1.00 0.67
C ARG A 136 -10.12 -0.50 0.93
N TYR A 137 -8.95 -1.08 0.67
CA TYR A 137 -8.67 -2.49 0.93
C TYR A 137 -8.77 -2.80 2.42
N TYR A 138 -8.05 -2.06 3.27
CA TYR A 138 -8.13 -2.22 4.71
C TYR A 138 -9.52 -1.96 5.28
N LYS A 139 -10.24 -0.97 4.74
CA LYS A 139 -11.64 -0.73 5.13
C LYS A 139 -12.54 -1.93 4.82
N THR A 140 -12.30 -2.60 3.69
CA THR A 140 -13.04 -3.82 3.32
C THR A 140 -12.73 -4.96 4.29
N ILE A 141 -11.45 -5.22 4.57
CA ILE A 141 -11.03 -6.31 5.47
C ILE A 141 -11.52 -6.05 6.90
N SER A 142 -11.29 -4.85 7.43
CA SER A 142 -11.74 -4.45 8.77
C SER A 142 -13.24 -4.68 8.94
N PHE A 143 -14.05 -4.34 7.93
CA PHE A 143 -15.50 -4.60 7.97
C PHE A 143 -15.87 -6.10 7.97
N HIS A 144 -15.05 -6.96 7.37
CA HIS A 144 -15.26 -8.41 7.36
C HIS A 144 -14.82 -9.08 8.66
N GLU A 145 -13.83 -8.54 9.38
CA GLU A 145 -13.45 -9.05 10.72
C GLU A 145 -14.54 -8.83 11.78
N PHE A 146 -15.46 -7.88 11.57
CA PHE A 146 -16.60 -7.62 12.48
C PHE A 146 -17.85 -8.47 12.20
N LYS A 147 -17.81 -9.38 11.22
CA LYS A 147 -18.93 -10.27 10.85
C LYS A 147 -18.64 -11.71 11.21
#